data_AF-A0AAP0IKE6-F1
#
_entry.id   AF-A0AAP0IKE6-F1
#
_cell.length_a   1.000
_cell.length_b   1.000
_cell.length_c   1.000
_cell.angle_alpha   90.00
_cell.angle_beta   90.00
_cell.angle_gamma   90.00
#
_symmetry.space_group_name_H-M   'P 1'
#
loop_
_entity.id
_entity.type
_entity.pdbx_description
1 polymer ?
#
loop_
_entity_poly.entity_id
_entity_poly.type
_entity_poly.pdbx_seq_one_letter_code
_entity_poly.pdbx_strand_id
1 'polypeptide(L)'
;MSSSSSSSSSSSSIQKLCRNLIGSAVQRCRMSESLCRLSVLVKQSVESDRPMVQITISDTGIRSCLEFKWLDFAKSCVLDAKWDGILTVLTTGLSDEEIYQYCLDLKEHVPSSRLKRLTSRPKHAQKFSGTEITLCTYESIDNLVAGFTWFLQKMLILKIPKVAVELVVDRANISGSRCDNLFIVGEDIFCSSPKSNIECLVAGFKDYVLKHGNTLDKQCQSCFSNSDLIKIGTACESECLRNMEEVVEAVIIMTELPESPSPSCVRASSVGTQDFLLCPISPLLLSSLATIDWKSFGLNFKSSAVDGDGHASIVSSMHQRIQFGRNLIKRTVKTAMDDLKEKYEGVLLSLHAVEIKNYAPDLAHTIAGLILSSNDVHFQAECISLLQLLPYETFDKKVEDCIREKIITAIQMNDRNPQRSREAAQFLFEGESSVELELEEDDVEEGADSWDI
;
A
#
# COMPACT_ATOMS: atom_id res chain seq x y z
N MET A 1 -5.48 30.98 -30.81
CA MET A 1 -4.35 30.72 -29.90
C MET A 1 -4.71 31.33 -28.55
N SER A 2 -5.34 30.52 -27.70
CA SER A 2 -5.75 30.89 -26.35
C SER A 2 -5.29 29.74 -25.47
N SER A 3 -4.10 29.89 -24.92
CA SER A 3 -3.46 28.95 -24.00
C SER A 3 -4.18 29.01 -22.66
N SER A 4 -5.06 28.03 -22.43
CA SER A 4 -5.60 27.71 -21.11
C SER A 4 -4.49 27.07 -20.27
N SER A 5 -3.84 27.87 -19.45
CA SER A 5 -2.89 27.43 -18.42
C SER A 5 -3.67 26.70 -17.31
N SER A 6 -3.64 25.37 -17.33
CA SER A 6 -4.02 24.54 -16.19
C SER A 6 -3.02 24.76 -15.06
N SER A 7 -3.37 25.61 -14.09
CA SER A 7 -2.58 25.80 -12.88
C SER A 7 -2.67 24.54 -12.02
N SER A 8 -1.62 23.72 -12.03
CA SER A 8 -1.42 22.59 -11.13
C SER A 8 -1.35 23.09 -9.67
N SER A 9 -2.39 22.85 -8.89
CA SER A 9 -2.50 23.32 -7.51
C SER A 9 -1.65 22.47 -6.55
N SER A 10 -0.57 23.05 -6.03
CA SER A 10 0.13 22.49 -4.87
C SER A 10 -0.81 22.47 -3.65
N SER A 11 -0.85 21.35 -2.91
CA SER A 11 -1.67 21.21 -1.69
C SER A 11 -1.27 22.29 -0.68
N SER A 12 -2.25 23.06 -0.22
CA SER A 12 -2.04 24.10 0.79
C SER A 12 -1.56 23.51 2.13
N SER A 13 -0.96 24.36 2.97
CA SER A 13 -0.50 23.99 4.31
C SER A 13 -1.66 23.50 5.19
N ILE A 14 -2.85 24.11 5.06
CA ILE A 14 -4.07 23.74 5.77
C ILE A 14 -4.60 22.38 5.34
N GLN A 15 -4.58 22.07 4.05
CA GLN A 15 -4.98 20.74 3.58
C GLN A 15 -4.08 19.65 4.19
N LYS A 16 -2.78 19.89 4.30
CA LYS A 16 -1.85 18.95 4.96
C LYS A 16 -2.16 18.79 6.45
N LEU A 17 -2.43 19.88 7.15
CA LEU A 17 -2.86 19.86 8.55
C LEU A 17 -4.14 19.04 8.71
N CYS A 18 -5.17 19.32 7.92
CA CYS A 18 -6.45 18.62 7.98
C CYS A 18 -6.31 17.13 7.66
N ARG A 19 -5.47 16.74 6.68
CA ARG A 19 -5.20 15.33 6.37
C ARG A 19 -4.66 14.57 7.59
N ASN A 20 -3.74 15.18 8.33
CA ASN A 20 -3.20 14.58 9.54
C ASN A 20 -4.24 14.53 10.67
N LEU A 21 -5.06 15.56 10.84
CA LEU A 21 -6.14 15.58 11.83
C LEU A 21 -7.22 14.52 11.55
N ILE A 22 -7.65 14.40 10.29
CA ILE A 22 -8.53 13.31 9.83
C ILE A 22 -7.86 11.96 10.12
N GLY A 23 -6.55 11.88 9.94
CA GLY A 23 -5.81 10.66 10.20
C GLY A 23 -5.78 10.24 11.66
N SER A 24 -5.54 11.17 12.57
CA SER A 24 -5.66 10.91 14.01
C SER A 24 -7.09 10.47 14.38
N ALA A 25 -8.11 11.07 13.75
CA ALA A 25 -9.51 10.67 13.93
C ALA A 25 -9.76 9.23 13.48
N VAL A 26 -9.20 8.80 12.35
CA VAL A 26 -9.25 7.39 11.90
C VAL A 26 -8.62 6.46 12.94
N GLN A 27 -7.45 6.81 13.48
CA GLN A 27 -6.79 5.97 14.48
C GLN A 27 -7.64 5.78 15.74
N ARG A 28 -8.25 6.86 16.24
CA ARG A 28 -9.19 6.76 17.36
C ARG A 28 -10.42 5.91 17.05
N CYS A 29 -10.92 5.99 15.82
CA CYS A 29 -12.02 5.14 15.36
C CYS A 29 -11.61 3.66 15.31
N ARG A 30 -10.42 3.35 14.79
CA ARG A 30 -9.90 1.98 14.68
C ARG A 30 -9.67 1.32 16.03
N MET A 31 -9.20 2.09 17.01
CA MET A 31 -9.01 1.62 18.38
C MET A 31 -10.34 1.46 19.14
N SER A 32 -11.46 1.91 18.56
CA SER A 32 -12.78 1.66 19.11
C SER A 32 -13.26 0.26 18.74
N GLU A 33 -13.82 -0.45 19.71
CA GLU A 33 -14.47 -1.74 19.45
C GLU A 33 -15.85 -1.59 18.77
N SER A 34 -16.39 -0.37 18.79
CA SER A 34 -17.73 -0.02 18.30
C SER A 34 -17.72 0.62 16.91
N LEU A 35 -18.90 0.70 16.28
CA LEU A 35 -19.08 1.44 15.04
C LEU A 35 -18.75 2.92 15.27
N CYS A 36 -17.79 3.44 14.51
CA CYS A 36 -17.39 4.83 14.58
C CYS A 36 -17.83 5.61 13.34
N ARG A 37 -18.15 6.88 13.56
CA ARG A 37 -18.41 7.86 12.51
C ARG A 37 -17.29 8.90 12.56
N LEU A 38 -16.67 9.14 11.41
CA LEU A 38 -15.77 10.27 11.16
C LEU A 38 -16.50 11.25 10.25
N SER A 39 -16.57 12.52 10.67
CA SER A 39 -17.23 13.59 9.96
C SER A 39 -16.28 14.75 9.72
N VAL A 40 -16.22 15.20 8.47
CA VAL A 40 -15.54 16.44 8.08
C VAL A 40 -16.61 17.44 7.65
N LEU A 41 -16.83 18.47 8.45
CA LEU A 41 -17.73 19.57 8.15
C LEU A 41 -16.92 20.77 7.63
N VAL A 42 -17.31 21.29 6.47
CA VAL A 42 -16.75 22.51 5.89
C VAL A 42 -17.87 23.52 5.76
N LYS A 43 -17.81 24.60 6.55
CA LYS A 43 -18.83 25.63 6.61
C LYS A 43 -18.25 26.98 6.22
N GLN A 44 -18.90 27.68 5.29
CA GLN A 44 -18.51 29.03 4.90
C GLN A 44 -19.39 30.08 5.57
N SER A 45 -18.76 31.05 6.22
CA SER A 45 -19.41 32.28 6.72
C SER A 45 -19.14 33.43 5.76
N VAL A 46 -20.19 34.20 5.45
CA VAL A 46 -20.16 35.35 4.52
C VAL A 46 -20.25 36.69 5.29
N GLU A 47 -20.02 36.68 6.61
CA GLU A 47 -20.15 37.88 7.45
C GLU A 47 -19.09 38.97 7.19
N SER A 48 -18.11 38.74 6.31
CA SER A 48 -17.00 39.67 6.03
C SER A 48 -16.55 39.69 4.56
N ASP A 49 -15.87 40.78 4.16
CA ASP A 49 -15.29 41.01 2.81
C ASP A 49 -14.37 39.87 2.31
N ARG A 50 -13.81 39.09 3.24
CA ARG A 50 -13.16 37.80 2.96
C ARG A 50 -13.99 36.69 3.59
N PRO A 51 -14.55 35.75 2.81
CA PRO A 51 -15.32 34.65 3.38
C PRO A 51 -14.41 33.76 4.21
N MET A 52 -14.78 33.52 5.45
CA MET A 52 -14.09 32.61 6.36
C MET A 52 -14.70 31.22 6.22
N VAL A 53 -13.86 30.21 6.14
CA VAL A 53 -14.25 28.79 6.12
C VAL A 53 -13.87 28.16 7.46
N GLN A 54 -14.88 27.67 8.17
CA GLN A 54 -14.71 26.84 9.35
C GLN A 54 -14.64 25.37 8.90
N ILE A 55 -13.61 24.67 9.38
CA ILE A 55 -13.43 23.24 9.17
C ILE A 55 -13.55 22.56 10.54
N THR A 56 -14.45 21.60 10.64
CA THR A 56 -14.65 20.80 11.83
C THR A 56 -14.46 19.32 11.49
N ILE A 57 -13.52 18.66 12.17
CA ILE A 57 -13.26 17.22 12.04
C ILE A 57 -13.69 16.58 13.33
N SER A 58 -14.69 15.70 13.27
CA SER A 58 -15.20 15.00 14.45
C SER A 58 -15.18 13.49 14.25
N ASP A 59 -14.98 12.77 15.35
CA ASP A 59 -15.07 11.33 15.40
C ASP A 59 -15.79 10.83 16.64
N THR A 60 -16.40 9.66 16.55
CA THR A 60 -17.00 8.94 17.69
C THR A 60 -16.07 7.83 18.21
N GLY A 61 -14.76 7.97 18.01
CA GLY A 61 -13.75 7.01 18.43
C GLY A 61 -13.49 7.03 19.93
N ILE A 62 -12.39 6.39 20.33
CA ILE A 62 -11.89 6.50 21.69
C ILE A 62 -11.45 7.95 21.99
N ARG A 63 -11.41 8.32 23.27
CA ARG A 63 -10.98 9.66 23.70
C ARG A 63 -9.55 9.95 23.23
N SER A 64 -9.30 11.18 22.80
CA SER A 64 -7.94 11.66 22.61
C SER A 64 -7.26 11.93 23.97
N CYS A 65 -6.18 11.20 24.26
CA CYS A 65 -5.31 11.48 25.39
C CYS A 65 -4.02 12.17 24.91
N LEU A 66 -4.00 13.51 24.95
CA LEU A 66 -2.77 14.32 24.84
C LEU A 66 -1.98 14.25 23.52
N GLU A 67 -2.50 13.61 22.46
CA GLU A 67 -1.82 13.52 21.15
C GLU A 67 -1.46 14.91 20.58
N PHE A 68 -2.24 15.92 20.95
CA PHE A 68 -2.05 17.32 20.55
C PHE A 68 -0.91 18.06 21.27
N LYS A 69 -0.36 17.52 22.36
CA LYS A 69 0.79 18.14 23.05
C LYS A 69 2.09 18.04 22.24
N TRP A 70 2.18 16.99 21.43
CA TRP A 70 3.37 16.66 20.64
C TRP A 70 3.15 16.91 19.15
N LEU A 71 2.12 17.69 18.81
CA LEU A 71 1.79 18.08 17.46
C LEU A 71 2.89 19.01 16.93
N ASP A 72 4.01 18.44 16.48
CA ASP A 72 5.15 19.13 15.91
C ASP A 72 4.89 19.34 14.41
N PHE A 73 3.78 20.00 14.10
CA PHE A 73 3.50 20.42 12.73
C PHE A 73 4.61 21.36 12.30
N ALA A 74 5.37 20.92 11.30
CA ALA A 74 6.50 21.63 10.74
C ALA A 74 6.20 23.13 10.65
N LYS A 75 7.23 23.92 10.96
CA LYS A 75 7.27 25.39 10.85
C LYS A 75 6.65 25.95 9.55
N SER A 76 6.45 25.11 8.53
CA SER A 76 5.75 25.41 7.28
C SER A 76 4.25 25.76 7.40
N CYS A 77 3.48 25.24 8.37
CA CYS A 77 2.06 25.63 8.52
C CYS A 77 1.87 26.94 9.29
N VAL A 78 2.87 27.32 10.10
CA VAL A 78 2.84 28.49 10.99
C VAL A 78 3.02 29.81 10.23
N LEU A 79 3.52 29.76 9.00
CA LEU A 79 3.81 30.93 8.16
C LEU A 79 2.70 31.28 7.15
N ASP A 80 1.64 30.49 7.06
CA ASP A 80 0.56 30.74 6.10
C ASP A 80 -0.44 31.77 6.65
N ALA A 81 -0.50 32.96 6.03
CA ALA A 81 -1.39 34.06 6.44
C ALA A 81 -2.89 33.74 6.28
N LYS A 82 -3.22 32.53 5.81
CA LYS A 82 -4.58 32.07 5.52
C LYS A 82 -5.31 31.53 6.75
N TRP A 83 -4.71 31.51 7.94
CA TRP A 83 -5.40 31.10 9.17
C TRP A 83 -4.77 31.71 10.43
N ASP A 84 -5.48 31.60 11.54
CA ASP A 84 -5.11 32.20 12.82
C ASP A 84 -4.12 31.34 13.64
N GLY A 85 -3.88 30.08 13.25
CA GLY A 85 -2.99 29.16 13.95
C GLY A 85 -3.63 28.46 15.15
N ILE A 86 -4.94 28.62 15.34
CA ILE A 86 -5.65 28.14 16.53
C ILE A 86 -6.45 26.88 16.18
N LEU A 87 -6.30 25.84 17.00
CA LEU A 87 -7.13 24.65 16.98
C LEU A 87 -7.97 24.60 18.27
N THR A 88 -9.28 24.50 18.12
CA THR A 88 -10.19 24.20 19.24
C THR A 88 -10.46 22.70 19.27
N VAL A 89 -10.24 22.07 20.41
CA VAL A 89 -10.43 20.62 20.60
C VAL A 89 -11.45 20.39 21.69
N LEU A 90 -12.48 19.60 21.37
CA LEU A 90 -13.43 19.03 22.31
C LEU A 90 -13.20 17.52 22.35
N THR A 91 -13.09 16.91 23.52
CA THR A 91 -12.92 15.46 23.63
C THR A 91 -13.53 14.89 24.90
N THR A 92 -14.06 13.68 24.81
CA THR A 92 -14.65 12.95 25.93
C THR A 92 -14.56 11.44 25.68
N GLY A 93 -14.31 10.68 26.74
CA GLY A 93 -14.36 9.22 26.75
C GLY A 93 -15.69 8.68 27.24
N LEU A 94 -15.93 7.38 27.04
CA LEU A 94 -17.16 6.72 27.48
C LEU A 94 -17.40 6.89 28.99
N SER A 95 -16.34 6.79 29.78
CA SER A 95 -16.36 6.88 31.25
C SER A 95 -16.25 8.30 31.79
N ASP A 96 -16.04 9.31 30.94
CA ASP A 96 -15.93 10.69 31.39
C ASP A 96 -17.31 11.28 31.70
N GLU A 97 -17.39 12.04 32.80
CA GLU A 97 -18.58 12.80 33.19
C GLU A 97 -18.66 14.18 32.51
N GLU A 98 -17.54 14.61 31.91
CA GLU A 98 -17.38 15.92 31.28
C GLU A 98 -16.88 15.80 29.83
N ILE A 99 -17.16 16.85 29.07
CA ILE A 99 -16.58 17.13 27.77
C ILE A 99 -15.47 18.15 28.01
N TYR A 100 -14.24 17.74 27.75
CA TYR A 100 -13.07 18.59 27.94
C TYR A 100 -12.86 19.47 26.73
N GLN A 101 -12.62 20.76 26.98
CA GLN A 101 -12.34 21.74 25.95
C GLN A 101 -10.90 22.24 26.07
N TYR A 102 -10.19 22.27 24.95
CA TYR A 102 -8.83 22.75 24.84
C TYR A 102 -8.71 23.72 23.67
N CYS A 103 -7.80 24.68 23.82
CA CYS A 103 -7.37 25.58 22.77
C CYS A 103 -5.87 25.34 22.56
N LEU A 104 -5.48 25.00 21.34
CA LEU A 104 -4.09 24.80 20.96
C LEU A 104 -3.66 25.92 20.01
N ASP A 105 -2.70 26.72 20.44
CA ASP A 105 -2.07 27.76 19.61
C ASP A 105 -0.79 27.22 18.98
N LEU A 106 -0.81 27.00 17.66
CA LEU A 106 0.36 26.51 16.93
C LEU A 106 1.40 27.59 16.59
N LYS A 107 1.07 28.88 16.78
CA LYS A 107 2.03 29.99 16.62
C LYS A 107 2.94 30.13 17.83
N GLU A 108 2.50 29.64 18.98
CA GLU A 108 3.25 29.70 20.22
C GLU A 108 4.52 28.82 20.13
N HIS A 109 5.68 29.42 20.37
CA HIS A 109 6.97 28.74 20.19
C HIS A 109 7.31 27.77 21.32
N VAL A 110 6.73 27.96 22.51
CA VAL A 110 7.00 27.14 23.69
C VAL A 110 5.93 26.05 23.81
N PRO A 111 6.25 24.75 23.67
CA PRO A 111 5.26 23.67 23.66
C PRO A 111 4.35 23.60 24.89
N SER A 112 4.87 23.98 26.06
CA SER A 112 4.10 23.98 27.31
C SER A 112 3.05 25.09 27.41
N SER A 113 3.18 26.18 26.64
CA SER A 113 2.20 27.28 26.58
C SER A 113 1.22 27.16 25.40
N ARG A 114 1.46 26.24 24.45
CA ARG A 114 0.58 25.99 23.29
C ARG A 114 -0.82 25.55 23.70
N LEU A 115 -0.93 24.68 24.70
CA LEU A 115 -2.19 24.04 25.08
C LEU A 115 -2.81 24.72 26.30
N LYS A 116 -3.96 25.36 26.10
CA LYS A 116 -4.78 25.94 27.18
C LYS A 116 -6.02 25.10 27.38
N ARG A 117 -6.22 24.61 28.61
CA ARG A 117 -7.49 23.96 29.00
C ARG A 117 -8.53 25.04 29.27
N LEU A 118 -9.67 24.95 28.60
CA LEU A 118 -10.82 25.81 28.81
C LEU A 118 -11.82 25.12 29.76
N THR A 119 -12.87 25.84 30.15
CA THR A 119 -13.93 25.31 31.02
C THR A 119 -14.59 24.09 30.37
N SER A 120 -14.59 22.96 31.08
CA SER A 120 -15.27 21.74 30.64
C SER A 120 -16.79 21.89 30.70
N ARG A 121 -17.50 21.09 29.90
CA ARG A 121 -18.96 21.04 29.86
C ARG A 121 -19.45 19.72 30.48
N PRO A 122 -20.50 19.71 31.30
CA PRO A 122 -21.06 18.47 31.82
C PRO A 122 -21.68 17.64 30.71
N LYS A 123 -21.52 16.31 30.79
CA LYS A 123 -22.06 15.35 29.81
C LYS A 123 -23.49 14.90 30.11
N HIS A 124 -24.07 15.35 31.22
CA HIS A 124 -25.45 15.08 31.64
C HIS A 124 -25.86 13.60 31.52
N ALA A 125 -25.02 12.69 32.01
CA ALA A 125 -25.24 11.24 31.99
C ALA A 125 -25.37 10.58 30.59
N GLN A 126 -25.03 11.26 29.51
CA GLN A 126 -24.98 10.66 28.18
C GLN A 126 -23.76 9.74 28.04
N LYS A 127 -23.94 8.58 27.39
CA LYS A 127 -22.86 7.61 27.12
C LYS A 127 -22.39 7.72 25.67
N PHE A 128 -21.42 8.58 25.43
CA PHE A 128 -20.75 8.68 24.13
C PHE A 128 -19.26 8.97 24.31
N SER A 129 -18.46 8.74 23.29
CA SER A 129 -17.08 9.18 23.23
C SER A 129 -16.82 9.84 21.89
N GLY A 130 -15.77 10.63 21.84
CA GLY A 130 -15.37 11.24 20.60
C GLY A 130 -14.44 12.42 20.80
N THR A 131 -13.95 12.90 19.67
CA THR A 131 -13.13 14.10 19.60
C THR A 131 -13.62 14.96 18.45
N GLU A 132 -13.75 16.26 18.67
CA GLU A 132 -14.07 17.25 17.66
C GLU A 132 -12.97 18.31 17.65
N ILE A 133 -12.46 18.60 16.46
CA ILE A 133 -11.41 19.58 16.22
C ILE A 133 -11.94 20.62 15.24
N THR A 134 -11.86 21.88 15.62
CA THR A 134 -12.33 23.00 14.81
C THR A 134 -11.19 23.99 14.54
N LEU A 135 -11.12 24.46 13.29
CA LEU A 135 -10.19 25.50 12.85
C LEU A 135 -10.85 26.41 11.80
N CYS A 136 -10.34 27.63 11.66
CA CYS A 136 -10.85 28.61 10.70
C CYS A 136 -9.76 29.01 9.70
N THR A 137 -10.12 29.13 8.42
CA THR A 137 -9.20 29.52 7.34
C THR A 137 -9.88 30.44 6.32
N TYR A 138 -9.08 31.17 5.56
CA TYR A 138 -9.52 32.00 4.42
C TYR A 138 -9.26 31.31 3.07
N GLU A 139 -9.04 29.99 3.06
CA GLU A 139 -8.91 29.22 1.82
C GLU A 139 -10.23 29.09 1.05
N SER A 140 -10.11 28.91 -0.26
CA SER A 140 -11.27 28.64 -1.11
C SER A 140 -11.98 27.35 -0.66
N ILE A 141 -13.28 27.44 -0.39
CA ILE A 141 -14.10 26.29 -0.03
C ILE A 141 -14.05 25.21 -1.11
N ASP A 142 -14.03 25.58 -2.39
CA ASP A 142 -14.00 24.62 -3.50
C ASP A 142 -12.68 23.83 -3.51
N ASN A 143 -11.56 24.50 -3.25
CA ASN A 143 -10.26 23.84 -3.17
C ASN A 143 -10.17 22.90 -1.97
N LEU A 144 -10.72 23.31 -0.82
CA LEU A 144 -10.78 22.47 0.39
C LEU A 144 -11.66 21.24 0.18
N VAL A 145 -12.87 21.43 -0.35
CA VAL A 145 -13.83 20.35 -0.63
C VAL A 145 -13.25 19.36 -1.64
N ALA A 146 -12.64 19.83 -2.73
CA ALA A 146 -11.97 18.96 -3.69
C ALA A 146 -10.81 18.18 -3.03
N GLY A 147 -9.99 18.86 -2.23
CA GLY A 147 -8.87 18.24 -1.50
C GLY A 147 -9.32 17.19 -0.49
N PHE A 148 -10.39 17.45 0.26
CA PHE A 148 -10.96 16.50 1.24
C PHE A 148 -11.66 15.34 0.55
N THR A 149 -12.47 15.60 -0.48
CA THR A 149 -13.14 14.55 -1.25
C THR A 149 -12.11 13.56 -1.78
N TRP A 150 -11.06 14.04 -2.43
CA TRP A 150 -9.98 13.20 -2.95
C TRP A 150 -9.27 12.41 -1.86
N PHE A 151 -8.97 13.05 -0.71
CA PHE A 151 -8.29 12.38 0.39
C PHE A 151 -9.16 11.27 1.02
N LEU A 152 -10.43 11.56 1.29
CA LEU A 152 -11.38 10.61 1.87
C LEU A 152 -11.67 9.45 0.90
N GLN A 153 -11.83 9.73 -0.40
CA GLN A 153 -11.99 8.70 -1.44
C GLN A 153 -10.80 7.75 -1.49
N LYS A 154 -9.58 8.27 -1.33
CA LYS A 154 -8.41 7.39 -1.25
C LYS A 154 -8.38 6.61 0.07
N MET A 155 -8.80 7.20 1.19
CA MET A 155 -8.81 6.44 2.45
C MET A 155 -9.79 5.26 2.41
N LEU A 156 -10.85 5.34 1.61
CA LEU A 156 -11.75 4.20 1.39
C LEU A 156 -11.05 2.96 0.81
N ILE A 157 -9.91 3.12 0.13
CA ILE A 157 -9.06 2.00 -0.34
C ILE A 157 -8.66 1.10 0.83
N LEU A 158 -8.56 1.65 2.04
CA LEU A 158 -8.16 0.88 3.21
C LEU A 158 -9.29 -0.02 3.75
N LYS A 159 -10.53 0.18 3.27
CA LYS A 159 -11.73 -0.52 3.74
C LYS A 159 -11.76 -0.69 5.26
N ILE A 160 -11.52 0.42 5.97
CA ILE A 160 -11.36 0.42 7.42
C ILE A 160 -12.64 -0.13 8.06
N PRO A 161 -12.58 -1.25 8.79
CA PRO A 161 -13.76 -1.89 9.33
C PRO A 161 -14.41 -0.99 10.38
N LYS A 162 -15.75 -1.00 10.43
CA LYS A 162 -16.55 -0.26 11.42
C LYS A 162 -16.32 1.26 11.45
N VAL A 163 -15.81 1.87 10.37
CA VAL A 163 -15.67 3.34 10.28
C VAL A 163 -16.52 3.87 9.11
N ALA A 164 -17.55 4.66 9.45
CA ALA A 164 -18.32 5.43 8.49
C ALA A 164 -17.67 6.81 8.31
N VAL A 165 -17.55 7.28 7.07
CA VAL A 165 -16.94 8.58 6.75
C VAL A 165 -17.97 9.47 6.06
N GLU A 166 -18.02 10.74 6.46
CA GLU A 166 -18.86 11.73 5.81
C GLU A 166 -18.14 13.06 5.61
N LEU A 167 -18.45 13.72 4.50
CA LEU A 167 -18.04 15.08 4.21
C LEU A 167 -19.31 15.93 4.05
N VAL A 168 -19.49 16.90 4.95
CA VAL A 168 -20.63 17.81 4.96
C VAL A 168 -20.14 19.19 4.53
N VAL A 169 -20.80 19.77 3.52
CA VAL A 169 -20.46 21.10 3.00
C VAL A 169 -21.64 22.03 3.20
N ASP A 170 -21.48 23.05 4.04
CA ASP A 170 -22.49 24.09 4.30
C ASP A 170 -22.08 25.40 3.63
N ARG A 171 -22.78 25.74 2.55
CA ARG A 171 -22.59 27.00 1.81
C ARG A 171 -23.69 27.98 2.18
N ALA A 172 -23.32 29.10 2.78
CA ALA A 172 -24.22 30.23 2.95
C ALA A 172 -24.37 30.99 1.63
N ASN A 173 -25.45 30.73 0.89
CA ASN A 173 -25.83 31.52 -0.30
C ASN A 173 -26.93 32.52 0.05
N ILE A 174 -26.99 33.63 -0.69
CA ILE A 174 -27.96 34.74 -0.54
C ILE A 174 -29.42 34.26 -0.72
N SER A 175 -29.64 33.07 -1.29
CA SER A 175 -30.98 32.48 -1.58
C SER A 175 -31.39 31.34 -0.63
N GLY A 176 -30.65 31.14 0.47
CA GLY A 176 -30.84 30.03 1.42
C GLY A 176 -29.56 29.21 1.59
N SER A 177 -29.36 28.65 2.80
CA SER A 177 -28.26 27.69 3.05
C SER A 177 -28.50 26.43 2.23
N ARG A 178 -27.50 26.02 1.45
CA ARG A 178 -27.48 24.73 0.77
C ARG A 178 -26.45 23.85 1.49
N CYS A 179 -26.94 22.85 2.23
CA CYS A 179 -26.11 21.79 2.79
C CYS A 179 -26.00 20.66 1.77
N ASP A 180 -24.81 20.49 1.17
CA ASP A 180 -24.49 19.33 0.36
C ASP A 180 -23.84 18.27 1.27
N ASN A 181 -24.53 17.15 1.50
CA ASN A 181 -23.98 16.02 2.24
C ASN A 181 -23.39 15.01 1.26
N LEU A 182 -22.07 14.87 1.25
CA LEU A 182 -21.40 13.78 0.54
C LEU A 182 -21.13 12.64 1.54
N PHE A 183 -22.05 11.66 1.54
CA PHE A 183 -21.87 10.43 2.29
C PHE A 183 -20.89 9.52 1.56
N ILE A 184 -19.72 9.29 2.17
CA ILE A 184 -18.66 8.43 1.66
C ILE A 184 -18.64 7.18 2.53
N VAL A 185 -19.64 6.32 2.34
CA VAL A 185 -19.84 5.10 3.14
C VAL A 185 -18.95 3.99 2.59
N GLY A 186 -18.14 3.37 3.44
CA GLY A 186 -17.46 2.13 3.07
C GLY A 186 -18.48 1.01 2.87
N GLU A 187 -18.47 0.36 1.70
CA GLU A 187 -19.45 -0.69 1.33
C GLU A 187 -19.47 -1.87 2.33
N ASP A 188 -18.41 -2.06 3.12
CA ASP A 188 -18.19 -3.22 4.02
C ASP A 188 -18.49 -2.96 5.52
N ILE A 189 -19.19 -1.87 5.89
CA ILE A 189 -19.46 -1.52 7.31
C ILE A 189 -20.22 -2.62 8.09
N PHE A 190 -20.98 -3.47 7.40
CA PHE A 190 -21.86 -4.49 8.01
C PHE A 190 -21.37 -5.94 7.86
N CYS A 191 -20.10 -6.16 7.52
CA CYS A 191 -19.60 -7.52 7.34
C CYS A 191 -19.71 -8.34 8.65
N SER A 192 -20.35 -9.50 8.59
CA SER A 192 -20.74 -10.34 9.73
C SER A 192 -19.60 -11.11 10.40
N SER A 193 -18.39 -11.07 9.82
CA SER A 193 -17.17 -11.61 10.41
C SER A 193 -16.10 -10.51 10.53
N PRO A 194 -15.32 -10.48 11.62
CA PRO A 194 -14.20 -9.56 11.73
C PRO A 194 -13.13 -9.96 10.71
N LYS A 195 -13.02 -9.22 9.60
CA LYS A 195 -11.89 -9.33 8.68
C LYS A 195 -10.62 -8.84 9.38
N SER A 196 -9.50 -9.50 9.12
CA SER A 196 -8.19 -8.99 9.57
C SER A 196 -7.83 -7.70 8.82
N ASN A 197 -6.92 -6.89 9.38
CA ASN A 197 -6.48 -5.64 8.72
C ASN A 197 -5.91 -5.92 7.32
N ILE A 198 -5.05 -6.94 7.19
CA ILE A 198 -4.48 -7.38 5.92
C ILE A 198 -5.57 -7.81 4.90
N GLU A 199 -6.64 -8.48 5.31
CA GLU A 199 -7.76 -8.84 4.43
C GLU A 199 -8.52 -7.62 3.92
N CYS A 200 -8.75 -6.62 4.79
CA CYS A 200 -9.36 -5.36 4.41
C CYS A 200 -8.49 -4.61 3.38
N LEU A 201 -7.17 -4.57 3.62
CA LEU A 201 -6.21 -3.97 2.69
C LEU A 201 -6.22 -4.69 1.34
N VAL A 202 -6.17 -6.01 1.31
CA VAL A 202 -6.27 -6.81 0.08
C VAL A 202 -7.55 -6.50 -0.68
N ALA A 203 -8.70 -6.56 -0.01
CA ALA A 203 -10.00 -6.32 -0.62
C ALA A 203 -10.14 -4.88 -1.16
N GLY A 204 -9.52 -3.92 -0.50
CA GLY A 204 -9.57 -2.52 -0.86
C GLY A 204 -8.61 -2.13 -1.98
N PHE A 205 -7.37 -2.63 -1.94
CA PHE A 205 -6.43 -2.47 -3.05
C PHE A 205 -6.90 -3.18 -4.32
N LYS A 206 -7.49 -4.38 -4.20
CA LYS A 206 -8.09 -5.08 -5.34
C LYS A 206 -9.18 -4.24 -5.99
N ASP A 207 -10.09 -3.68 -5.18
CA ASP A 207 -11.16 -2.81 -5.69
C ASP A 207 -10.61 -1.55 -6.35
N TYR A 208 -9.62 -0.90 -5.72
CA TYR A 208 -8.95 0.29 -6.26
C TYR A 208 -8.33 0.04 -7.63
N VAL A 209 -7.64 -1.09 -7.81
CA VAL A 209 -7.04 -1.49 -9.09
C VAL A 209 -8.13 -1.76 -10.13
N LEU A 210 -9.15 -2.54 -9.77
CA LEU A 210 -10.26 -2.89 -10.66
C LEU A 210 -11.08 -1.67 -11.13
N LYS A 211 -11.15 -0.61 -10.32
CA LYS A 211 -11.86 0.64 -10.59
C LYS A 211 -10.96 1.76 -11.16
N HIS A 212 -9.76 1.44 -11.63
CA HIS A 212 -8.76 2.39 -12.16
C HIS A 212 -8.48 3.56 -11.23
N GLY A 213 -8.18 3.26 -9.98
CA GLY A 213 -7.88 4.25 -8.96
C GLY A 213 -9.09 5.07 -8.55
N ASN A 214 -10.24 4.41 -8.38
CA ASN A 214 -11.55 5.02 -8.08
C ASN A 214 -12.01 6.04 -9.15
N THR A 215 -11.55 5.89 -10.39
CA THR A 215 -12.01 6.72 -11.52
C THR A 215 -13.30 6.16 -12.10
N LEU A 216 -13.55 4.87 -11.93
CA LEU A 216 -14.81 4.22 -12.28
C LEU A 216 -15.59 3.86 -11.02
N ASP A 217 -16.91 4.00 -11.08
CA ASP A 217 -17.80 3.54 -10.00
C ASP A 217 -17.86 2.01 -9.91
N LYS A 218 -17.58 1.32 -11.02
CA LYS A 218 -17.64 -0.14 -11.16
C LYS A 218 -16.34 -0.70 -11.73
N GLN A 219 -16.12 -1.98 -11.50
CA GLN A 219 -14.98 -2.71 -12.03
C GLN A 219 -14.94 -2.61 -13.57
N CYS A 220 -13.74 -2.36 -14.10
CA CYS A 220 -13.53 -2.22 -15.52
C CYS A 220 -13.58 -3.58 -16.23
N GLN A 221 -14.68 -3.86 -16.91
CA GLN A 221 -14.86 -5.12 -17.64
C GLN A 221 -13.92 -5.27 -18.84
N SER A 222 -13.44 -4.17 -19.43
CA SER A 222 -12.49 -4.24 -20.54
C SER A 222 -11.07 -4.60 -20.11
N CYS A 223 -10.66 -4.21 -18.89
CA CYS A 223 -9.32 -4.51 -18.37
C CYS A 223 -9.29 -5.77 -17.51
N PHE A 224 -10.42 -6.14 -16.91
CA PHE A 224 -10.53 -7.23 -15.96
C PHE A 224 -11.74 -8.11 -16.26
N SER A 225 -11.81 -8.62 -17.49
CA SER A 225 -12.81 -9.62 -17.89
C SER A 225 -12.62 -10.96 -17.17
N ASN A 226 -11.39 -11.26 -16.73
CA ASN A 226 -11.08 -12.34 -15.82
C ASN A 226 -10.37 -11.78 -14.56
N SER A 227 -10.93 -12.02 -13.37
CA SER A 227 -10.34 -11.58 -12.11
C SER A 227 -9.06 -12.32 -11.73
N ASP A 228 -8.76 -13.44 -12.39
CA ASP A 228 -7.56 -14.26 -12.15
C ASP A 228 -6.26 -13.58 -12.62
N LEU A 229 -6.37 -12.48 -13.38
CA LEU A 229 -5.24 -11.67 -13.82
C LEU A 229 -4.59 -10.87 -12.67
N ILE A 230 -5.26 -10.79 -11.52
CA ILE A 230 -4.75 -10.11 -10.33
C ILE A 230 -4.02 -11.10 -9.43
N LYS A 231 -2.73 -10.85 -9.25
CA LYS A 231 -1.85 -11.64 -8.40
C LYS A 231 -1.55 -10.86 -7.14
N ILE A 232 -1.72 -11.49 -5.97
CA ILE A 232 -1.66 -10.81 -4.67
C ILE A 232 -0.66 -11.50 -3.76
N GLY A 233 0.31 -10.73 -3.28
CA GLY A 233 1.29 -11.13 -2.30
C GLY A 233 1.03 -10.38 -0.99
N THR A 234 1.14 -11.08 0.13
CA THR A 234 0.84 -10.52 1.45
C THR A 234 1.88 -10.92 2.48
N ALA A 235 2.21 -10.02 3.39
CA ALA A 235 3.01 -10.34 4.57
C ALA A 235 2.60 -9.46 5.76
N CYS A 236 2.79 -10.01 6.95
CA CYS A 236 2.62 -9.31 8.22
C CYS A 236 3.80 -9.70 9.12
N GLU A 237 4.64 -8.74 9.48
CA GLU A 237 5.80 -8.94 10.34
C GLU A 237 5.67 -8.04 11.57
N SER A 238 6.02 -8.57 12.73
CA SER A 238 6.02 -7.85 13.99
C SER A 238 7.40 -7.88 14.63
N GLU A 239 7.84 -6.78 15.22
CA GLU A 239 9.07 -6.71 16.00
C GLU A 239 8.78 -6.15 17.39
N CYS A 240 9.07 -6.94 18.43
CA CYS A 240 8.88 -6.55 19.83
C CYS A 240 10.20 -6.04 20.41
N LEU A 241 10.24 -4.77 20.80
CA LEU A 241 11.41 -4.19 21.48
C LEU A 241 10.98 -3.22 22.59
N ARG A 242 11.50 -3.46 23.80
CA ARG A 242 11.25 -2.61 25.00
C ARG A 242 9.76 -2.35 25.28
N ASN A 243 8.94 -3.42 25.25
CA ASN A 243 7.49 -3.39 25.49
C ASN A 243 6.66 -2.57 24.47
N MET A 244 7.21 -2.31 23.28
CA MET A 244 6.49 -1.74 22.14
C MET A 244 6.56 -2.74 20.99
N GLU A 245 5.39 -3.12 20.47
CA GLU A 245 5.26 -3.97 19.29
C GLU A 245 5.04 -3.07 18.07
N GLU A 246 5.96 -3.13 17.10
CA GLU A 246 5.77 -2.50 15.79
C GLU A 246 5.34 -3.59 14.80
N VAL A 247 4.18 -3.40 14.16
CA VAL A 247 3.64 -4.32 13.15
C VAL A 247 3.65 -3.62 11.80
N VAL A 248 4.18 -4.31 10.79
CA VAL A 248 4.15 -3.86 9.40
C VAL A 248 3.39 -4.89 8.57
N GLU A 249 2.38 -4.41 7.85
CA GLU A 249 1.59 -5.18 6.89
C GLU A 249 1.94 -4.72 5.47
N ALA A 250 2.23 -5.66 4.57
CA ALA A 250 2.50 -5.37 3.17
C ALA A 250 1.54 -6.16 2.28
N VAL A 251 0.93 -5.46 1.32
CA VAL A 251 0.13 -6.05 0.24
C VAL A 251 0.73 -5.60 -1.09
N ILE A 252 1.03 -6.55 -1.95
CA ILE A 252 1.57 -6.32 -3.29
C ILE A 252 0.55 -6.85 -4.28
N ILE A 253 0.09 -5.98 -5.18
CA ILE A 253 -0.81 -6.37 -6.26
C ILE A 253 -0.07 -6.22 -7.59
N MET A 254 -0.01 -7.33 -8.32
CA MET A 254 0.46 -7.37 -9.69
C MET A 254 -0.71 -7.67 -10.63
N THR A 255 -0.75 -6.95 -11.74
CA THR A 255 -1.72 -7.17 -12.80
C THR A 255 -0.98 -7.25 -14.13
N GLU A 256 -1.29 -8.27 -14.92
CA GLU A 256 -0.84 -8.32 -16.30
C GLU A 256 -1.62 -7.27 -17.11
N LEU A 257 -0.91 -6.37 -17.77
CA LEU A 257 -1.54 -5.44 -18.69
C LEU A 257 -1.95 -6.18 -19.96
N PRO A 258 -3.19 -6.02 -20.45
CA PRO A 258 -3.58 -6.57 -21.74
C PRO A 258 -2.70 -5.97 -22.84
N GLU A 259 -2.44 -6.73 -23.91
CA GLU A 259 -1.54 -6.33 -25.02
C GLU A 259 -1.96 -5.02 -25.71
N SER A 260 -3.24 -4.65 -25.62
CA SER A 260 -3.77 -3.37 -26.11
C SER A 260 -4.64 -2.70 -25.03
N PRO A 261 -4.01 -2.12 -23.99
CA PRO A 261 -4.78 -1.46 -22.96
C PRO A 261 -5.36 -0.16 -23.54
N SER A 262 -6.62 0.15 -23.20
CA SER A 262 -7.15 1.46 -23.57
C SER A 262 -6.30 2.54 -22.88
N PRO A 263 -5.94 3.65 -23.57
CA PRO A 263 -5.07 4.68 -23.01
C PRO A 263 -5.66 5.35 -21.74
N SER A 264 -6.97 5.23 -21.51
CA SER A 264 -7.65 5.68 -20.29
C SER A 264 -7.44 4.78 -19.06
N CYS A 265 -6.98 3.55 -19.26
CA CYS A 265 -6.95 2.50 -18.23
C CYS A 265 -5.55 2.19 -17.67
N VAL A 266 -4.49 2.65 -18.34
CA VAL A 266 -3.11 2.42 -17.89
C VAL A 266 -2.70 3.48 -16.88
N ARG A 267 -2.60 3.10 -15.60
CA ARG A 267 -1.89 3.88 -14.59
C ARG A 267 -1.10 2.95 -13.69
N ALA A 268 0.23 3.08 -13.71
CA ALA A 268 1.05 2.57 -12.63
C ALA A 268 0.85 3.51 -11.43
N SER A 269 0.34 2.98 -10.32
CA SER A 269 0.16 3.75 -9.09
C SER A 269 0.75 2.98 -7.91
N SER A 270 1.68 3.61 -7.21
CA SER A 270 2.14 3.15 -5.90
C SER A 270 1.38 3.88 -4.80
N VAL A 271 0.87 3.15 -3.81
CA VAL A 271 0.16 3.70 -2.67
C VAL A 271 0.85 3.20 -1.41
N GLY A 272 1.39 4.13 -0.63
CA GLY A 272 1.96 3.85 0.69
C GLY A 272 1.00 4.30 1.79
N THR A 273 0.87 3.49 2.83
CA THR A 273 0.04 3.82 3.99
C THR A 273 0.86 3.61 5.26
N GLN A 274 0.87 4.60 6.15
CA GLN A 274 1.45 4.48 7.49
C GLN A 274 0.32 4.68 8.48
N ASP A 275 0.09 3.71 9.36
CA ASP A 275 -1.03 3.75 10.31
C ASP A 275 -2.34 4.12 9.61
N PHE A 276 -2.67 3.46 8.50
CA PHE A 276 -3.93 3.69 7.77
C PHE A 276 -4.11 5.15 7.29
N LEU A 277 -3.02 5.92 7.26
CA LEU A 277 -2.95 7.24 6.66
C LEU A 277 -2.24 7.13 5.34
N LEU A 278 -2.87 7.70 4.32
CA LEU A 278 -2.23 7.84 3.03
C LEU A 278 -1.10 8.84 3.14
N CYS A 279 0.10 8.31 3.01
CA CYS A 279 1.31 9.09 3.07
C CYS A 279 2.02 9.00 1.72
N PRO A 280 2.55 10.11 1.18
CA PRO A 280 3.53 10.02 0.11
C PRO A 280 4.70 9.15 0.58
N ILE A 281 5.26 8.36 -0.34
CA ILE A 281 6.33 7.42 -0.04
C ILE A 281 7.53 8.19 0.54
N SER A 282 7.83 7.94 1.81
CA SER A 282 8.94 8.58 2.53
C SER A 282 10.28 8.22 1.87
N PRO A 283 11.33 9.07 1.90
CA PRO A 283 12.66 8.71 1.43
C PRO A 283 13.24 7.57 2.26
N LEU A 284 12.77 7.39 3.50
CA LEU A 284 13.10 6.24 4.33
C LEU A 284 12.51 4.95 3.76
N LEU A 285 11.25 5.00 3.30
CA LEU A 285 10.61 3.88 2.63
C LEU A 285 11.29 3.61 1.27
N LEU A 286 11.53 4.65 0.46
CA LEU A 286 12.26 4.52 -0.81
C LEU A 286 13.66 3.95 -0.64
N SER A 287 14.43 4.43 0.34
CA SER A 287 15.77 3.91 0.63
C SER A 287 15.74 2.48 1.16
N SER A 288 14.72 2.10 1.95
CA SER A 288 14.54 0.70 2.39
C SER A 288 14.22 -0.20 1.19
N LEU A 289 13.29 0.22 0.33
CA LEU A 289 12.93 -0.50 -0.90
C LEU A 289 14.12 -0.62 -1.85
N ALA A 290 14.96 0.42 -1.97
CA ALA A 290 16.15 0.39 -2.81
C ALA A 290 17.19 -0.68 -2.39
N THR A 291 17.14 -1.14 -1.13
CA THR A 291 18.07 -2.18 -0.62
C THR A 291 17.55 -3.61 -0.82
N ILE A 292 16.35 -3.79 -1.36
CA ILE A 292 15.83 -5.10 -1.74
C ILE A 292 16.55 -5.55 -3.01
N ASP A 293 16.95 -6.82 -3.07
CA ASP A 293 17.49 -7.39 -4.30
C ASP A 293 16.36 -7.72 -5.28
N TRP A 294 15.90 -6.70 -6.00
CA TRP A 294 14.81 -6.83 -6.97
C TRP A 294 15.14 -7.76 -8.14
N LYS A 295 16.43 -8.00 -8.42
CA LYS A 295 16.86 -8.91 -9.50
C LYS A 295 16.50 -10.36 -9.19
N SER A 296 16.44 -10.74 -7.91
CA SER A 296 15.95 -12.07 -7.48
C SER A 296 14.47 -12.34 -7.85
N PHE A 297 13.72 -11.27 -8.16
CA PHE A 297 12.34 -11.32 -8.64
C PHE A 297 12.20 -10.94 -10.12
N GLY A 298 13.31 -10.76 -10.85
CA GLY A 298 13.31 -10.34 -12.25
C GLY A 298 12.92 -8.88 -12.47
N LEU A 299 12.92 -8.08 -11.39
CA LEU A 299 12.51 -6.69 -11.41
C LEU A 299 13.72 -5.75 -11.32
N ASN A 300 13.58 -4.58 -11.93
CA ASN A 300 14.50 -3.48 -11.75
C ASN A 300 13.82 -2.37 -10.97
N PHE A 301 14.39 -2.01 -9.82
CA PHE A 301 13.89 -0.89 -9.04
C PHE A 301 14.27 0.43 -9.72
N LYS A 302 13.24 1.19 -10.12
CA LYS A 302 13.40 2.57 -10.58
C LYS A 302 12.74 3.48 -9.57
N SER A 303 13.53 4.29 -8.87
CA SER A 303 13.01 5.37 -8.04
C SER A 303 12.65 6.57 -8.93
N SER A 304 11.45 6.58 -9.51
CA SER A 304 10.93 7.81 -10.13
C SER A 304 10.28 8.65 -9.03
N ALA A 305 10.96 9.71 -8.59
CA ALA A 305 10.25 10.83 -7.98
C ALA A 305 9.47 11.49 -9.11
N VAL A 306 8.17 11.20 -9.22
CA VAL A 306 7.30 11.88 -10.19
C VAL A 306 7.07 13.28 -9.64
N ASP A 307 7.91 14.22 -10.08
CA ASP A 307 7.58 15.63 -10.10
C ASP A 307 6.51 15.86 -11.18
N GLY A 308 5.39 16.45 -10.78
CA GLY A 308 4.27 16.77 -11.66
C GLY A 308 3.08 15.82 -11.52
N ASP A 309 2.10 16.23 -10.71
CA ASP A 309 0.73 15.72 -10.67
C ASP A 309 0.47 14.32 -10.06
N GLY A 310 1.07 14.07 -8.89
CA GLY A 310 0.81 12.85 -8.11
C GLY A 310 1.43 12.86 -6.72
N HIS A 311 1.22 13.94 -5.95
CA HIS A 311 1.66 14.16 -4.56
C HIS A 311 2.76 13.22 -4.02
N ALA A 312 4.02 13.55 -4.28
CA ALA A 312 5.15 13.16 -3.44
C ALA A 312 5.58 14.37 -2.61
N SER A 313 5.37 14.34 -1.29
CA SER A 313 5.90 15.36 -0.34
C SER A 313 5.92 14.82 1.09
N ILE A 314 7.13 14.54 1.53
CA ILE A 314 7.58 13.99 2.82
C ILE A 314 7.09 14.81 4.01
N VAL A 315 6.56 14.16 5.06
CA VAL A 315 6.65 14.66 6.45
C VAL A 315 6.95 13.49 7.38
N SER A 316 8.05 13.62 8.12
CA SER A 316 8.49 12.78 9.24
C SER A 316 8.10 13.46 10.55
N SER A 317 7.71 12.68 11.57
CA SER A 317 8.00 13.06 12.96
C SER A 317 8.16 11.84 13.87
N MET A 318 9.38 11.32 13.95
CA MET A 318 10.05 11.01 15.23
C MET A 318 11.53 10.78 14.94
N HIS A 319 12.37 11.76 15.28
CA HIS A 319 13.81 11.79 14.99
C HIS A 319 14.66 10.82 15.84
N GLN A 320 14.08 9.78 16.45
CA GLN A 320 14.83 8.83 17.29
C GLN A 320 14.55 7.32 17.04
N ARG A 321 13.68 6.93 16.09
CA ARG A 321 13.36 5.50 15.79
C ARG A 321 13.81 4.97 14.40
N ILE A 322 14.62 5.74 13.69
CA ILE A 322 14.68 5.72 12.21
C ILE A 322 15.44 4.53 11.56
N GLN A 323 16.30 3.81 12.28
CA GLN A 323 17.01 2.65 11.69
C GLN A 323 16.23 1.34 11.76
N PHE A 324 15.34 1.18 12.76
CA PHE A 324 14.69 -0.10 13.06
C PHE A 324 13.55 -0.42 12.09
N GLY A 325 12.67 0.55 11.81
CA GLY A 325 11.59 0.38 10.84
C GLY A 325 12.06 0.03 9.42
N ARG A 326 13.30 0.39 9.04
CA ARG A 326 13.84 0.07 7.71
C ARG A 326 14.00 -1.43 7.48
N ASN A 327 14.54 -2.14 8.47
CA ASN A 327 14.77 -3.58 8.37
C ASN A 327 13.45 -4.35 8.39
N LEU A 328 12.51 -3.93 9.25
CA LEU A 328 11.18 -4.53 9.33
C LEU A 328 10.40 -4.33 8.01
N ILE A 329 10.40 -3.12 7.45
CA ILE A 329 9.80 -2.84 6.13
C ILE A 329 10.45 -3.69 5.04
N LYS A 330 11.79 -3.71 4.98
CA LYS A 330 12.52 -4.51 3.98
C LYS A 330 12.13 -5.98 4.07
N ARG A 331 12.12 -6.56 5.28
CA ARG A 331 11.73 -7.95 5.53
C ARG A 331 10.29 -8.18 5.08
N THR A 332 9.35 -7.37 5.53
CA THR A 332 7.92 -7.52 5.21
C THR A 332 7.66 -7.46 3.71
N VAL A 333 8.24 -6.49 3.00
CA VAL A 333 8.07 -6.37 1.55
C VAL A 333 8.70 -7.55 0.82
N LYS A 334 9.88 -8.01 1.28
CA LYS A 334 10.51 -9.21 0.73
C LYS A 334 9.62 -10.45 0.95
N THR A 335 9.11 -10.66 2.16
CA THR A 335 8.20 -11.77 2.50
C THR A 335 6.94 -11.72 1.61
N ALA A 336 6.37 -10.54 1.35
CA ALA A 336 5.21 -10.41 0.47
C ALA A 336 5.52 -10.72 -1.00
N MET A 337 6.74 -10.41 -1.47
CA MET A 337 7.21 -10.78 -2.82
C MET A 337 7.49 -12.29 -2.91
N ASP A 338 8.07 -12.89 -1.87
CA ASP A 338 8.31 -14.33 -1.79
C ASP A 338 6.98 -15.10 -1.78
N ASP A 339 5.97 -14.63 -1.02
CA ASP A 339 4.60 -15.16 -1.03
C ASP A 339 3.97 -15.08 -2.43
N LEU A 340 4.19 -13.98 -3.16
CA LEU A 340 3.73 -13.85 -4.55
C LEU A 340 4.44 -14.86 -5.48
N LYS A 341 5.75 -15.02 -5.33
CA LYS A 341 6.57 -15.96 -6.13
C LYS A 341 6.16 -17.41 -5.88
N GLU A 342 5.78 -17.76 -4.64
CA GLU A 342 5.30 -19.09 -4.25
C GLU A 342 3.89 -19.37 -4.77
N LYS A 343 2.97 -18.40 -4.68
CA LYS A 343 1.57 -18.55 -5.13
C LYS A 343 1.41 -18.59 -6.65
N TYR A 344 2.28 -17.90 -7.39
CA TYR A 344 2.13 -17.70 -8.83
C TYR A 344 3.38 -18.13 -9.58
N GLU A 345 3.46 -19.43 -9.86
CA GLU A 345 4.58 -20.04 -10.56
C GLU A 345 4.89 -19.37 -11.91
N GLY A 346 6.18 -19.16 -12.17
CA GLY A 346 6.68 -18.62 -13.44
C GLY A 346 6.47 -17.12 -13.64
N VAL A 347 5.83 -16.41 -12.69
CA VAL A 347 5.52 -14.97 -12.81
C VAL A 347 6.70 -14.09 -12.39
N LEU A 348 7.39 -14.45 -11.31
CA LEU A 348 8.53 -13.71 -10.77
C LEU A 348 9.80 -14.55 -10.84
N LEU A 349 10.28 -14.80 -12.07
CA LEU A 349 11.58 -15.43 -12.28
C LEU A 349 12.71 -14.45 -11.99
N SER A 350 13.79 -14.92 -11.36
CA SER A 350 15.00 -14.11 -11.23
C SER A 350 15.53 -13.68 -12.60
N LEU A 351 16.27 -12.58 -12.63
CA LEU A 351 16.88 -12.10 -13.87
C LEU A 351 17.77 -13.17 -14.53
N HIS A 352 18.46 -13.97 -13.72
CA HIS A 352 19.26 -15.10 -14.20
C HIS A 352 18.38 -16.22 -14.79
N ALA A 353 17.28 -16.58 -14.13
CA ALA A 353 16.34 -17.57 -14.65
C ALA A 353 15.68 -17.10 -15.96
N VAL A 354 15.38 -15.81 -16.09
CA VAL A 354 14.89 -15.22 -17.35
C VAL A 354 15.95 -15.31 -18.45
N GLU A 355 17.22 -15.02 -18.15
CA GLU A 355 18.32 -15.16 -19.10
C GLU A 355 18.47 -16.62 -19.57
N ILE A 356 18.49 -17.59 -18.65
CA ILE A 356 18.58 -19.02 -19.01
C ILE A 356 17.35 -19.45 -19.83
N LYS A 357 16.15 -19.01 -19.43
CA LYS A 357 14.90 -19.32 -20.13
C LYS A 357 14.92 -18.88 -21.60
N ASN A 358 15.60 -17.77 -21.92
CA ASN A 358 15.70 -17.29 -23.30
C ASN A 358 16.50 -18.23 -24.22
N TYR A 359 17.35 -19.10 -23.68
CA TYR A 359 18.07 -20.13 -24.44
C TYR A 359 17.28 -21.44 -24.59
N ALA A 360 16.17 -21.60 -23.88
CA ALA A 360 15.36 -22.82 -23.93
C ALA A 360 14.87 -23.19 -25.34
N PRO A 361 14.44 -22.24 -26.21
CA PRO A 361 14.03 -22.57 -27.58
C PRO A 361 15.16 -23.17 -28.42
N ASP A 362 16.35 -22.56 -28.40
CA ASP A 362 17.50 -23.02 -29.19
C ASP A 362 18.00 -24.39 -28.71
N LEU A 363 18.00 -24.59 -27.38
CA LEU A 363 18.35 -25.87 -26.78
C LEU A 363 17.32 -26.95 -27.11
N ALA A 364 16.03 -26.64 -27.03
CA ALA A 364 14.96 -27.55 -27.40
C ALA A 364 15.03 -27.94 -28.88
N HIS A 365 15.28 -26.98 -29.77
CA HIS A 365 15.45 -27.22 -31.20
C HIS A 365 16.63 -28.17 -31.48
N THR A 366 17.76 -27.93 -30.80
CA THR A 366 18.96 -28.77 -30.95
C THR A 366 18.70 -30.19 -30.46
N ILE A 367 18.10 -30.37 -29.28
CA ILE A 367 17.80 -31.69 -28.71
C ILE A 367 16.76 -32.43 -29.57
N ALA A 368 15.69 -31.74 -29.99
CA ALA A 368 14.70 -32.32 -30.89
C ALA A 368 15.34 -32.77 -32.21
N GLY A 369 16.21 -31.94 -32.78
CA GLY A 369 16.99 -32.27 -33.97
C GLY A 369 17.86 -33.51 -33.78
N LEU A 370 18.54 -33.66 -32.64
CA LEU A 370 19.34 -34.84 -32.31
C LEU A 370 18.49 -36.12 -32.22
N ILE A 371 17.32 -36.04 -31.58
CA ILE A 371 16.39 -37.18 -31.48
C ILE A 371 15.86 -37.56 -32.87
N LEU A 372 15.32 -36.59 -33.60
CA LEU A 372 14.64 -36.82 -34.88
C LEU A 372 15.59 -37.19 -36.02
N SER A 373 16.85 -36.75 -35.97
CA SER A 373 17.87 -37.09 -36.97
C SER A 373 18.59 -38.42 -36.69
N SER A 374 18.36 -39.05 -35.53
CA SER A 374 18.96 -40.35 -35.21
C SER A 374 18.45 -41.45 -36.14
N ASN A 375 19.35 -42.33 -36.60
CA ASN A 375 18.98 -43.53 -37.34
C ASN A 375 18.62 -44.72 -36.42
N ASP A 376 18.76 -44.55 -35.11
CA ASP A 376 18.41 -45.56 -34.11
C ASP A 376 16.95 -45.41 -33.70
N VAL A 377 16.11 -46.31 -34.22
CA VAL A 377 14.67 -46.34 -33.96
C VAL A 377 14.37 -46.64 -32.49
N HIS A 378 15.21 -47.42 -31.81
CA HIS A 378 15.04 -47.71 -30.39
C HIS A 378 15.27 -46.46 -29.55
N PHE A 379 16.36 -45.74 -29.84
CA PHE A 379 16.66 -44.45 -29.20
C PHE A 379 15.53 -43.43 -29.40
N GLN A 380 15.02 -43.30 -30.63
CA GLN A 380 13.89 -42.41 -30.92
C GLN A 380 12.64 -42.78 -30.10
N ALA A 381 12.29 -44.07 -30.06
CA ALA A 381 11.14 -44.54 -29.32
C ALA A 381 11.28 -44.31 -27.80
N GLU A 382 12.46 -44.54 -27.25
CA GLU A 382 12.77 -44.30 -25.83
C GLU A 382 12.67 -42.81 -25.47
N CYS A 383 13.26 -41.92 -26.26
CA CYS A 383 13.15 -40.48 -26.05
C CYS A 383 11.70 -39.98 -26.17
N ILE A 384 10.94 -40.46 -27.16
CA ILE A 384 9.52 -40.13 -27.31
C ILE A 384 8.71 -40.61 -26.08
N SER A 385 9.03 -41.80 -25.57
CA SER A 385 8.42 -42.35 -24.36
C SER A 385 8.73 -41.51 -23.11
N LEU A 386 9.99 -41.07 -22.92
CA LEU A 386 10.39 -40.19 -21.82
C LEU A 386 9.74 -38.81 -21.90
N LEU A 387 9.47 -38.33 -23.11
CA LEU A 387 8.70 -37.11 -23.36
C LEU A 387 7.19 -37.31 -23.18
N GLN A 388 6.73 -38.53 -22.90
CA GLN A 388 5.33 -38.91 -22.76
C GLN A 388 4.49 -38.56 -24.00
N LEU A 389 5.12 -38.57 -25.19
CA LEU A 389 4.47 -38.31 -26.46
C LEU A 389 3.98 -39.63 -27.07
N LEU A 390 2.85 -39.58 -27.78
CA LEU A 390 2.34 -40.76 -28.48
C LEU A 390 3.23 -41.07 -29.70
N PRO A 391 3.65 -42.33 -29.92
CA PRO A 391 4.59 -42.73 -30.99
C PRO A 391 4.16 -42.36 -32.42
N TYR A 392 2.88 -42.06 -32.63
CA TYR A 392 2.29 -41.79 -33.95
C TYR A 392 2.00 -40.30 -34.19
N GLU A 393 2.32 -39.41 -33.24
CA GLU A 393 2.03 -37.97 -33.32
C GLU A 393 3.26 -37.09 -33.67
N THR A 394 4.30 -37.65 -34.28
CA THR A 394 5.55 -36.95 -34.62
C THR A 394 5.35 -35.91 -35.73
N PHE A 395 4.88 -34.73 -35.32
CA PHE A 395 5.19 -33.48 -35.99
C PHE A 395 6.40 -32.90 -35.24
N ASP A 396 7.55 -32.71 -35.91
CA ASP A 396 8.83 -32.25 -35.32
C ASP A 396 8.66 -31.14 -34.27
N LYS A 397 7.70 -30.23 -34.53
CA LYS A 397 7.34 -29.12 -33.67
C LYS A 397 6.80 -29.54 -32.28
N LYS A 398 6.08 -30.65 -32.16
CA LYS A 398 5.56 -31.16 -30.88
C LYS A 398 6.66 -31.68 -29.95
N VAL A 399 7.70 -32.31 -30.51
CA VAL A 399 8.86 -32.79 -29.75
C VAL A 399 9.66 -31.61 -29.22
N GLU A 400 9.94 -30.63 -30.10
CA GLU A 400 10.59 -29.38 -29.72
C GLU A 400 9.79 -28.61 -28.66
N ASP A 401 8.48 -28.43 -28.87
CA ASP A 401 7.61 -27.75 -27.91
C ASP A 401 7.60 -28.48 -26.55
N CYS A 402 7.50 -29.81 -26.53
CA CYS A 402 7.53 -30.60 -25.29
C CYS A 402 8.85 -30.44 -24.52
N ILE A 403 9.99 -30.53 -25.21
CA ILE A 403 11.31 -30.32 -24.60
C ILE A 403 11.44 -28.89 -24.07
N ARG A 404 10.99 -27.89 -24.84
CA ARG A 404 11.00 -26.49 -24.42
C ARG A 404 10.18 -26.30 -23.14
N GLU A 405 8.96 -26.83 -23.08
CA GLU A 405 8.11 -26.70 -21.88
C GLU A 405 8.72 -27.40 -20.66
N LYS A 406 9.37 -28.56 -20.83
CA LYS A 406 10.09 -29.25 -19.74
C LYS A 406 11.27 -28.43 -19.22
N ILE A 407 12.08 -27.85 -20.11
CA ILE A 407 13.19 -26.96 -19.74
C ILE A 407 12.67 -25.74 -18.98
N ILE A 408 11.63 -25.08 -19.49
CA ILE A 408 11.03 -23.90 -18.84
C ILE A 408 10.51 -24.25 -17.46
N THR A 409 9.79 -25.36 -17.32
CA THR A 409 9.26 -25.85 -16.04
C THR A 409 10.39 -26.09 -15.03
N ALA A 410 11.47 -26.77 -15.44
CA ALA A 410 12.61 -27.03 -14.56
C ALA A 410 13.30 -25.75 -14.09
N ILE A 411 13.46 -24.75 -14.98
CA ILE A 411 13.99 -23.43 -14.60
C ILE A 411 13.07 -22.77 -13.57
N GLN A 412 11.75 -22.81 -13.78
CA GLN A 412 10.77 -22.22 -12.85
C GLN A 412 10.79 -22.87 -11.47
N MET A 413 10.94 -24.19 -11.40
CA MET A 413 11.02 -24.92 -10.14
C MET A 413 12.32 -24.62 -9.38
N ASN A 414 13.46 -24.59 -10.08
CA ASN A 414 14.78 -24.36 -9.48
C ASN A 414 15.03 -22.89 -9.09
N ASP A 415 14.31 -21.93 -9.67
CA ASP A 415 14.39 -20.52 -9.29
C ASP A 415 13.70 -20.20 -7.95
N ARG A 416 13.05 -21.20 -7.33
CA ARG A 416 12.47 -21.09 -5.98
C ARG A 416 13.57 -21.18 -4.91
N ASN A 417 13.31 -20.58 -3.75
CA ASN A 417 14.26 -20.30 -2.68
C ASN A 417 15.16 -21.51 -2.31
N PRO A 418 16.51 -21.39 -2.34
CA PRO A 418 17.44 -22.52 -2.12
C PRO A 418 17.38 -23.13 -0.71
N GLN A 419 16.82 -22.42 0.28
CA GLN A 419 16.75 -22.90 1.67
C GLN A 419 15.71 -24.00 1.93
N ARG A 420 14.79 -24.26 0.98
CA ARG A 420 13.82 -25.37 1.09
C ARG A 420 14.18 -26.58 0.21
N SER A 421 15.12 -26.45 -0.73
CA SER A 421 15.52 -27.54 -1.63
C SER A 421 16.75 -28.29 -1.10
N ARG A 422 16.58 -29.01 0.02
CA ARG A 422 17.48 -30.15 0.33
C ARG A 422 17.04 -31.43 -0.39
N GLU A 423 15.87 -31.40 -1.03
CA GLU A 423 15.45 -32.42 -1.99
C GLU A 423 16.08 -32.09 -3.35
N ALA A 424 16.83 -33.05 -3.90
CA ALA A 424 17.50 -32.92 -5.19
C ALA A 424 16.53 -32.43 -6.27
N ALA A 425 17.01 -31.53 -7.14
CA ALA A 425 16.24 -31.05 -8.28
C ALA A 425 15.66 -32.24 -9.07
N GLN A 426 14.35 -32.22 -9.33
CA GLN A 426 13.71 -33.26 -10.13
C GLN A 426 14.39 -33.31 -11.51
N PHE A 427 14.81 -34.50 -11.92
CA PHE A 427 15.44 -34.69 -13.22
C PHE A 427 14.50 -34.24 -14.34
N LEU A 428 15.07 -33.63 -15.38
CA LEU A 428 14.33 -33.13 -16.55
C LEU A 428 13.48 -34.21 -17.25
N PHE A 429 13.91 -35.46 -17.10
CA PHE A 429 13.24 -36.66 -17.57
C PHE A 429 13.19 -37.68 -16.43
N GLU A 430 12.03 -38.27 -16.19
CA GLU A 430 11.88 -39.38 -15.26
C GLU A 430 12.48 -40.64 -15.90
N GLY A 431 13.76 -40.90 -15.62
CA GLY A 431 14.43 -42.16 -15.96
C GLY A 431 14.58 -43.03 -14.72
N GLU A 432 14.25 -44.31 -14.81
CA GLU A 432 14.61 -45.30 -13.80
C GLU A 432 16.13 -45.51 -13.81
N SER A 433 16.88 -44.92 -12.87
CA SER A 433 18.12 -45.51 -12.33
C SER A 433 18.76 -44.66 -11.23
N SER A 434 18.75 -45.24 -10.04
CA SER A 434 19.51 -44.96 -8.82
C SER A 434 21.04 -45.06 -8.98
N VAL A 435 21.79 -44.01 -8.61
CA VAL A 435 23.04 -44.09 -7.81
C VAL A 435 23.21 -42.75 -7.10
N GLU A 436 23.10 -42.77 -5.77
CA GLU A 436 23.43 -41.67 -4.87
C GLU A 436 24.96 -41.59 -4.81
N LEU A 437 25.56 -40.55 -5.42
CA LEU A 437 26.99 -40.27 -5.24
C LEU A 437 27.11 -39.26 -4.11
N GLU A 438 27.45 -39.76 -2.92
CA GLU A 438 27.89 -38.95 -1.79
C GLU A 438 29.18 -38.22 -2.20
N LEU A 439 29.09 -36.90 -2.39
CA LEU A 439 30.25 -36.02 -2.45
C LEU A 439 30.43 -35.46 -1.04
N GLU A 440 31.49 -35.91 -0.35
CA GLU A 440 31.93 -35.31 0.90
C GLU A 440 32.37 -33.85 0.63
N GLU A 441 31.68 -32.89 1.25
CA GLU A 441 32.09 -31.49 1.29
C GLU A 441 33.06 -31.29 2.45
N ASP A 442 34.34 -31.01 2.15
CA ASP A 442 35.33 -30.59 3.12
C ASP A 442 34.98 -29.19 3.67
N ASP A 443 34.53 -29.13 4.92
CA ASP A 443 34.37 -27.90 5.70
C ASP A 443 35.74 -27.27 5.98
N VAL A 444 36.06 -26.15 5.33
CA VAL A 444 37.17 -25.27 5.73
C VAL A 444 36.60 -24.10 6.53
N GLU A 445 36.70 -24.18 7.86
CA GLU A 445 36.49 -23.07 8.79
C GLU A 445 37.53 -21.96 8.54
N GLU A 446 37.10 -20.78 8.06
CA GLU A 446 37.92 -19.57 8.13
C GLU A 446 37.95 -19.03 9.57
N GLY A 447 39.06 -19.32 10.24
CA GLY A 447 39.42 -18.76 11.55
C GLY A 447 39.59 -17.25 11.52
N ALA A 448 39.03 -16.60 12.53
CA ALA A 448 39.20 -15.18 12.81
C ALA A 448 40.61 -14.89 13.34
N ASP A 449 41.44 -14.21 12.56
CA ASP A 449 42.71 -13.66 13.04
C ASP A 449 42.56 -12.20 13.47
N SER A 450 42.56 -12.05 14.79
CA SER A 450 42.91 -10.86 15.55
C SER A 450 44.32 -10.39 15.22
N TRP A 451 44.49 -9.09 14.93
CA TRP A 451 45.78 -8.42 15.09
C TRP A 451 45.59 -7.10 15.86
N ASP A 452 45.87 -7.17 17.16
CA ASP A 452 46.32 -6.03 17.97
C ASP A 452 47.82 -5.83 17.71
N ILE A 453 48.21 -4.64 17.20
CA ILE A 453 49.36 -3.83 17.65
C ILE A 453 48.98 -2.36 17.52
#